data_AF-A0A6B3CIM1-F1
#
_entry.id   AF-A0A6B3CIM1-F1
#
_cell.length_a   1.000
_cell.length_b   1.000
_cell.length_c   1.000
_cell.angle_alpha   90.00
_cell.angle_beta   90.00
_cell.angle_gamma   90.00
#
_symmetry.space_group_name_H-M   'P 1'
#
loop_
_entity.id
_entity.type
_entity.pdbx_description
1 polymer ?
#
loop_
_entity_poly.entity_id
_entity_poly.type
_entity_poly.pdbx_seq_one_letter_code
_entity_poly.pdbx_strand_id
1 'polypeptide(L)'
;MIGKAGPDTCVFTSEEDLVEAALTWKQGDPFPLLAGSSLTRFLSLDDGALPAVATTPRVGSVVSTGGEVGRACGRLLAIATERPHLHVPVGDVVRTVGEQSGPVAVVALADELENAGDWPGARNPRAGVVSARTPASLVCLVYRSLVPEHRSSPGAFVVTNSFHSDDLSADAVEMDELDALYGTRHQLVTYHLHGRECSVGLPDGVICGRTDEGAGFLGLPSLPGAATAPGPLVPERPLPADLRIPSCLRGEGCFRADLEEGQRVRAADLHAVLVFSQSCGAVSAGVSPYPEAVGIGGGFLEGTAVAVIGGMGSHNAEPGAEQLLDRGLRAGLPLGEIVAEMNSGQDGARGGLAVFGLAGDPGLVLRYTGGPPGPEQTATTASALERLHHLHDSVIPGCERLAWLEVDVDEEPLRAARARVRALAEEPDRPGLGGDVSVLDDEIAVVQEELIARTAAKIQRDGADFLGDASPAFRRMARRDAPCTSCGTDRGQHLVLRHAVDHRLTVQTLQCRRCGDVWWSTEEGEPTLFIGGRVDTDADRAAPGTLTRTVTNTGDRTVRGAVGMAFRAFYDPPVLPVWHSEAVTVPPGGSHTFTASLALPSQGARPDVHSGFVIALLDGVHLMSPVILRLS
;
A
#
# COMPACT_ATOMS: atom_id res chain seq x y z
N MET A 1 -17.40 18.66 44.23
CA MET A 1 -18.81 19.07 44.02
C MET A 1 -19.36 18.24 42.88
N ILE A 2 -20.45 17.51 43.09
CA ILE A 2 -21.05 16.61 42.08
C ILE A 2 -21.79 17.45 41.04
N GLY A 3 -21.27 17.51 39.81
CA GLY A 3 -22.03 18.03 38.67
C GLY A 3 -22.90 16.92 38.10
N LYS A 4 -24.23 17.05 38.14
CA LYS A 4 -25.14 16.06 37.53
C LYS A 4 -25.08 16.19 36.00
N ALA A 5 -24.56 15.19 35.32
CA ALA A 5 -24.60 15.05 33.85
C ALA A 5 -25.84 14.25 33.35
N GLY A 6 -26.75 13.88 34.26
CA GLY A 6 -27.97 13.12 33.95
C GLY A 6 -28.43 12.33 35.17
N PRO A 7 -29.57 11.61 35.10
CA PRO A 7 -30.00 10.72 36.18
C PRO A 7 -29.11 9.47 36.35
N ASP A 8 -28.35 9.08 35.32
CA ASP A 8 -27.68 7.76 35.23
C ASP A 8 -26.15 7.80 35.18
N THR A 9 -25.52 8.97 35.38
CA THR A 9 -24.06 9.14 35.48
C THR A 9 -23.67 10.09 36.61
N CYS A 10 -22.51 9.87 37.22
CA CYS A 10 -21.97 10.74 38.29
C CYS A 10 -20.59 11.25 37.89
N VAL A 11 -20.43 12.58 37.80
CA VAL A 11 -19.16 13.22 37.42
C VAL A 11 -18.43 13.70 38.66
N PHE A 12 -17.23 13.17 38.85
CA PHE A 12 -16.29 13.48 39.91
C PHE A 12 -15.26 14.51 39.45
N THR A 13 -14.64 15.19 40.41
CA THR A 13 -13.59 16.20 40.19
C THR A 13 -12.22 15.78 40.75
N SER A 14 -12.14 14.64 41.43
CA SER A 14 -10.93 14.05 42.01
C SER A 14 -10.81 12.58 41.62
N GLU A 15 -9.57 12.11 41.48
CA GLU A 15 -9.27 10.72 41.19
C GLU A 15 -9.60 9.80 42.37
N GLU A 16 -9.38 10.26 43.61
CA GLU A 16 -9.69 9.51 44.84
C GLU A 16 -11.18 9.15 44.92
N ASP A 17 -12.07 10.14 44.77
CA ASP A 17 -13.52 9.91 44.78
C ASP A 17 -13.96 8.96 43.64
N LEU A 18 -13.33 9.08 42.46
CA LEU A 18 -13.57 8.18 41.33
C LEU A 18 -13.21 6.74 41.68
N VAL A 19 -12.03 6.52 42.26
CA VAL A 19 -11.55 5.18 42.65
C VAL A 19 -12.48 4.57 43.71
N GLU A 20 -12.86 5.33 44.73
CA GLU A 20 -13.80 4.86 45.76
C GLU A 20 -15.17 4.47 45.18
N ALA A 21 -15.71 5.31 44.30
CA ALA A 21 -16.97 5.04 43.60
C ALA A 21 -16.83 3.81 42.69
N ALA A 22 -15.74 3.69 41.95
CA ALA A 22 -15.46 2.58 41.05
C ALA A 22 -15.30 1.24 41.78
N LEU A 23 -14.81 1.23 43.03
CA LEU A 23 -14.68 0.03 43.86
C LEU A 23 -16.02 -0.48 44.40
N THR A 24 -17.00 0.41 44.55
CA THR A 24 -18.31 0.09 45.13
C THR A 24 -19.42 0.00 44.10
N TRP A 25 -19.19 0.49 42.87
CA TRP A 25 -20.15 0.48 41.76
C TRP A 25 -20.70 -0.92 41.48
N LYS A 26 -22.01 -0.97 41.27
CA LYS A 26 -22.78 -2.14 40.85
C LYS A 26 -23.71 -1.77 39.70
N GLN A 27 -24.21 -2.80 39.02
CA GLN A 27 -25.22 -2.63 37.98
C GLN A 27 -26.43 -1.84 38.49
N GLY A 28 -26.86 -0.86 37.71
CA GLY A 28 -27.98 0.04 38.04
C GLY A 28 -27.57 1.30 38.81
N ASP A 29 -26.35 1.35 39.36
CA ASP A 29 -25.81 2.59 39.91
C ASP A 29 -25.34 3.52 38.78
N PRO A 30 -25.42 4.85 38.97
CA PRO A 30 -24.86 5.81 38.04
C PRO A 30 -23.39 5.52 37.75
N PHE A 31 -23.01 5.47 36.47
CA PHE A 31 -21.62 5.14 36.12
C PHE A 31 -20.67 6.27 36.56
N PRO A 32 -19.56 5.96 37.25
CA PRO A 32 -18.62 6.97 37.72
C PRO A 32 -17.76 7.49 36.56
N LEU A 33 -17.73 8.81 36.40
CA LEU A 33 -16.94 9.50 35.37
C LEU A 33 -16.09 10.60 36.03
N LEU A 34 -14.95 10.91 35.43
CA LEU A 34 -14.08 12.01 35.87
C LEU A 34 -14.14 13.15 34.85
N ALA A 35 -14.29 14.38 35.32
CA ALA A 35 -14.29 15.55 34.46
C ALA A 35 -12.95 15.67 33.71
N GLY A 36 -13.00 15.88 32.40
CA GLY A 36 -11.83 16.01 31.53
C GLY A 36 -12.23 16.24 30.08
N SER A 37 -11.26 16.57 29.23
CA SER A 37 -11.52 16.98 27.84
C SER A 37 -12.15 15.88 26.98
N SER A 38 -11.77 14.61 27.18
CA SER A 38 -12.41 13.47 26.52
C SER A 38 -13.92 13.38 26.83
N LEU A 39 -14.30 13.62 28.09
CA LEU A 39 -15.71 13.65 28.48
C LEU A 39 -16.43 14.86 27.88
N THR A 40 -15.79 16.04 27.90
CA THR A 40 -16.34 17.26 27.28
C THR A 40 -16.62 17.08 25.78
N ARG A 41 -15.68 16.46 25.04
CA ARG A 41 -15.87 16.12 23.61
C ARG A 41 -17.00 15.12 23.39
N PHE A 42 -17.13 14.13 24.26
CA PHE A 42 -18.20 13.15 24.13
C PHE A 42 -19.57 13.79 24.41
N LEU A 43 -19.65 14.66 25.42
CA LEU A 43 -20.86 15.42 25.76
C LEU A 43 -21.29 16.40 24.66
N SER A 44 -20.35 16.95 23.87
CA SER A 44 -20.69 17.89 22.79
C SER A 44 -21.43 17.24 21.62
N LEU A 45 -21.51 15.90 21.56
CA LEU A 45 -22.30 15.19 20.55
C LEU A 45 -23.82 15.19 20.82
N ASP A 46 -24.26 15.49 22.04
CA ASP A 46 -25.67 15.36 22.45
C ASP A 46 -26.12 16.40 23.49
N ASP A 47 -25.68 17.65 23.34
CA ASP A 47 -26.02 18.77 24.23
C ASP A 47 -25.89 18.45 25.75
N GLY A 48 -24.97 17.54 26.09
CA GLY A 48 -24.66 17.12 27.46
C GLY A 48 -25.42 15.90 28.01
N ALA A 49 -26.22 15.17 27.24
CA ALA A 49 -26.90 13.95 27.70
C ALA A 49 -26.01 12.70 27.57
N LEU A 50 -26.02 11.83 28.59
CA LEU A 50 -25.26 10.57 28.61
C LEU A 50 -26.17 9.34 28.79
N PRO A 51 -26.02 8.28 27.99
CA PRO A 51 -26.81 7.06 28.15
C PRO A 51 -26.42 6.29 29.41
N ALA A 52 -27.40 5.60 30.02
CA ALA A 52 -27.14 4.67 31.10
C ALA A 52 -26.28 3.48 30.62
N VAL A 53 -25.39 3.01 31.48
CA VAL A 53 -24.63 1.77 31.23
C VAL A 53 -25.50 0.57 31.55
N ALA A 54 -25.77 -0.26 30.54
CA ALA A 54 -26.38 -1.57 30.72
C ALA A 54 -25.31 -2.67 30.70
N THR A 55 -25.48 -3.68 31.55
CA THR A 55 -24.61 -4.86 31.54
C THR A 55 -24.74 -5.57 30.19
N THR A 56 -23.60 -5.78 29.53
CA THR A 56 -23.53 -6.49 28.26
C THR A 56 -22.47 -7.58 28.39
N PRO A 57 -22.85 -8.84 28.64
CA PRO A 57 -21.88 -9.94 28.77
C PRO A 57 -20.96 -10.03 27.55
N ARG A 58 -19.65 -10.12 27.79
CA ARG A 58 -18.63 -10.28 26.74
C ARG A 58 -17.75 -11.48 27.02
N VAL A 59 -17.20 -12.07 25.97
CA VAL A 59 -16.23 -13.16 26.08
C VAL A 59 -14.86 -12.64 26.53
N GLY A 60 -14.07 -13.52 27.16
CA GLY A 60 -12.68 -13.23 27.52
C GLY A 60 -12.49 -12.74 28.95
N SER A 61 -11.38 -12.05 29.20
CA SER A 61 -10.99 -11.55 30.52
C SER A 61 -10.51 -10.10 30.49
N VAL A 62 -10.48 -9.46 31.66
CA VAL A 62 -9.92 -8.12 31.84
C VAL A 62 -8.69 -8.22 32.74
N VAL A 63 -7.54 -7.77 32.23
CA VAL A 63 -6.29 -7.65 32.98
C VAL A 63 -6.03 -6.17 33.18
N SER A 64 -5.78 -5.74 34.41
CA SER A 64 -5.34 -4.37 34.71
C SER A 64 -3.93 -4.39 35.28
N THR A 65 -3.20 -3.31 35.09
CA THR A 65 -1.90 -3.08 35.72
C THR A 65 -1.78 -1.63 36.19
N GLY A 66 -0.63 -1.27 36.74
CA GLY A 66 -0.36 0.09 37.22
C GLY A 66 -1.00 0.41 38.56
N GLY A 67 -1.37 1.67 38.75
CA GLY A 67 -1.93 2.23 39.97
C GLY A 67 -3.43 1.95 40.17
N GLU A 68 -4.01 2.67 41.13
CA GLU A 68 -5.40 2.46 41.56
C GLU A 68 -6.41 2.81 40.46
N VAL A 69 -6.12 3.80 39.62
CA VAL A 69 -6.98 4.22 38.50
C VAL A 69 -7.10 3.10 37.45
N GLY A 70 -5.98 2.53 36.99
CA GLY A 70 -5.97 1.42 36.04
C GLY A 70 -6.72 0.20 36.59
N ARG A 71 -6.50 -0.12 37.87
CA ARG A 71 -7.23 -1.18 38.58
C ARG A 71 -8.74 -0.91 38.67
N ALA A 72 -9.13 0.31 39.02
CA ALA A 72 -10.53 0.72 39.13
C ALA A 72 -11.25 0.67 37.78
N CYS A 73 -10.62 1.19 36.72
CA CYS A 73 -11.14 1.14 35.35
C CYS A 73 -11.27 -0.31 34.85
N GLY A 74 -10.27 -1.16 35.11
CA GLY A 74 -10.32 -2.58 34.80
C GLY A 74 -11.48 -3.30 35.53
N ARG A 75 -11.69 -2.99 36.81
CA ARG A 75 -12.82 -3.52 37.58
C ARG A 75 -14.17 -3.08 36.99
N LEU A 76 -14.32 -1.80 36.67
CA LEU A 76 -15.55 -1.26 36.07
C LEU A 76 -15.88 -1.97 34.76
N LEU A 77 -14.90 -2.07 33.86
CA LEU A 77 -15.05 -2.77 32.58
C LEU A 77 -15.44 -4.24 32.81
N ALA A 78 -14.75 -4.94 33.71
CA ALA A 78 -15.01 -6.34 34.02
C ALA A 78 -16.42 -6.58 34.55
N ILE A 79 -16.89 -5.78 35.51
CA ILE A 79 -18.23 -5.93 36.09
C ILE A 79 -19.31 -5.59 35.08
N ALA A 80 -19.16 -4.50 34.33
CA ALA A 80 -20.14 -4.10 33.31
C ALA A 80 -20.25 -5.10 32.15
N THR A 81 -19.25 -5.97 31.98
CA THR A 81 -19.18 -6.96 30.90
C THR A 81 -19.20 -8.41 31.36
N GLU A 82 -19.41 -8.64 32.67
CA GLU A 82 -19.42 -9.96 33.32
C GLU A 82 -18.16 -10.81 33.08
N ARG A 83 -17.00 -10.15 32.91
CA ARG A 83 -15.71 -10.82 32.70
C ARG A 83 -14.92 -10.95 33.99
N PRO A 84 -14.08 -11.99 34.14
CA PRO A 84 -13.13 -12.07 35.24
C PRO A 84 -12.11 -10.92 35.17
N HIS A 85 -11.78 -10.35 36.32
CA HIS A 85 -10.79 -9.28 36.48
C HIS A 85 -9.54 -9.79 37.19
N LEU A 86 -8.38 -9.55 36.59
CA LEU A 86 -7.07 -9.79 37.20
C LEU A 86 -6.30 -8.46 37.28
N HIS A 87 -5.65 -8.20 38.40
CA HIS A 87 -4.72 -7.09 38.52
C HIS A 87 -3.30 -7.64 38.76
N VAL A 88 -2.37 -7.27 37.88
CA VAL A 88 -1.01 -7.85 37.85
C VAL A 88 0.05 -6.74 37.77
N PRO A 89 1.28 -6.98 38.25
CA PRO A 89 2.40 -6.09 38.01
C PRO A 89 2.69 -5.89 36.51
N VAL A 90 3.18 -4.72 36.11
CA VAL A 90 3.39 -4.36 34.69
C VAL A 90 4.29 -5.36 33.96
N GLY A 91 5.38 -5.81 34.59
CA GLY A 91 6.30 -6.78 34.00
C GLY A 91 5.73 -8.19 33.81
N ASP A 92 4.56 -8.49 34.40
CA ASP A 92 3.86 -9.77 34.25
C ASP A 92 2.74 -9.74 33.20
N VAL A 93 2.41 -8.57 32.65
CA VAL A 93 1.26 -8.37 31.74
C VAL A 93 1.37 -9.25 30.50
N VAL A 94 2.48 -9.15 29.75
CA VAL A 94 2.68 -9.90 28.49
C VAL A 94 2.59 -11.41 28.72
N ARG A 95 3.16 -11.90 29.83
CA ARG A 95 3.10 -13.32 30.21
C ARG A 95 1.67 -13.73 30.52
N THR A 96 0.98 -12.97 31.35
CA THR A 96 -0.38 -13.27 31.81
C THR A 96 -1.38 -13.25 30.66
N VAL A 97 -1.25 -12.29 29.73
CA VAL A 97 -2.08 -12.20 28.52
C VAL A 97 -1.83 -13.38 27.57
N GLY A 98 -0.57 -13.78 27.38
CA GLY A 98 -0.21 -14.93 26.54
C GLY A 98 -0.68 -16.28 27.09
N GLU A 99 -0.96 -16.38 28.39
CA GLU A 99 -1.51 -17.59 29.03
C GLU A 99 -3.03 -17.73 28.85
N GLN A 100 -3.73 -16.70 28.35
CA GLN A 100 -5.18 -16.74 28.11
C GLN A 100 -5.49 -17.28 26.72
N SER A 101 -6.58 -18.06 26.61
CA SER A 101 -7.02 -18.65 25.34
C SER A 101 -8.02 -17.79 24.53
N GLY A 102 -8.64 -16.79 25.15
CA GLY A 102 -9.65 -15.92 24.53
C GLY A 102 -9.22 -14.45 24.47
N PRO A 103 -10.15 -13.54 24.10
CA PRO A 103 -9.93 -12.10 24.13
C PRO A 103 -9.50 -11.58 25.51
N VAL A 104 -8.51 -10.68 25.54
CA VAL A 104 -8.00 -10.11 26.80
C VAL A 104 -7.91 -8.59 26.71
N ALA A 105 -8.75 -7.89 27.47
CA ALA A 105 -8.65 -6.44 27.59
C ALA A 105 -7.58 -6.08 28.61
N VAL A 106 -6.52 -5.40 28.19
CA VAL A 106 -5.48 -4.86 29.07
C VAL A 106 -5.80 -3.41 29.39
N VAL A 107 -6.01 -3.08 30.67
CA VAL A 107 -6.46 -1.75 31.12
C VAL A 107 -5.39 -1.10 32.00
N ALA A 108 -4.83 0.02 31.54
CA ALA A 108 -3.82 0.80 32.25
C ALA A 108 -3.69 2.20 31.64
N LEU A 109 -3.08 3.14 32.36
CA LEU A 109 -2.60 4.38 31.76
C LEU A 109 -1.43 4.10 30.81
N ALA A 110 -1.20 5.00 29.86
CA ALA A 110 -0.20 4.80 28.81
C ALA A 110 1.23 4.74 29.37
N ASP A 111 1.55 5.60 30.34
CA ASP A 111 2.85 5.65 31.05
C ASP A 111 3.09 4.40 31.91
N GLU A 112 2.03 3.82 32.48
CA GLU A 112 2.10 2.58 33.25
C GLU A 112 2.52 1.37 32.40
N LEU A 113 2.36 1.43 31.07
CA LEU A 113 2.70 0.33 30.15
C LEU A 113 4.14 0.39 29.63
N GLU A 114 4.88 1.48 29.83
CA GLU A 114 6.27 1.63 29.34
C GLU A 114 7.21 0.51 29.81
N ASN A 115 6.91 -0.09 30.97
CA ASN A 115 7.72 -1.14 31.59
C ASN A 115 7.15 -2.56 31.36
N ALA A 116 6.21 -2.73 30.45
CA ALA A 116 5.64 -4.05 30.11
C ALA A 116 6.65 -4.96 29.38
N GLY A 117 7.71 -4.37 28.81
CA GLY A 117 8.81 -5.05 28.13
C GLY A 117 8.53 -5.47 26.69
N ASP A 118 7.25 -5.66 26.33
CA ASP A 118 6.78 -5.89 24.95
C ASP A 118 5.29 -5.47 24.84
N TRP A 119 4.76 -5.47 23.61
CA TRP A 119 3.34 -5.20 23.36
C TRP A 119 2.49 -6.20 24.13
N PRO A 120 1.47 -5.78 24.91
CA PRO A 120 0.66 -6.70 25.70
C PRO A 120 0.01 -7.83 24.88
N GLY A 121 -0.27 -7.59 23.59
CA GLY A 121 -0.80 -8.60 22.66
C GLY A 121 0.24 -9.41 21.87
N ALA A 122 1.55 -9.25 22.13
CA ALA A 122 2.61 -9.91 21.34
C ALA A 122 2.48 -11.45 21.32
N ARG A 123 1.89 -12.04 22.37
CA ARG A 123 1.70 -13.49 22.51
C ARG A 123 0.25 -13.95 22.37
N ASN A 124 -0.69 -13.02 22.22
CA ASN A 124 -2.11 -13.32 22.03
C ASN A 124 -2.72 -12.29 21.07
N PRO A 125 -2.97 -12.66 19.80
CA PRO A 125 -3.48 -11.73 18.79
C PRO A 125 -4.93 -11.28 19.07
N ARG A 126 -5.62 -11.89 20.04
CA ARG A 126 -6.94 -11.48 20.51
C ARG A 126 -6.89 -10.46 21.65
N ALA A 127 -5.71 -10.02 22.06
CA ALA A 127 -5.57 -9.00 23.08
C ALA A 127 -5.82 -7.61 22.49
N GLY A 128 -6.42 -6.74 23.31
CA GLY A 128 -6.57 -5.33 23.00
C GLY A 128 -6.20 -4.49 24.21
N VAL A 129 -5.58 -3.33 23.97
CA VAL A 129 -5.11 -2.43 25.02
C VAL A 129 -6.06 -1.25 25.18
N VAL A 130 -6.80 -1.21 26.28
CA VAL A 130 -7.68 -0.11 26.69
C VAL A 130 -6.83 0.86 27.52
N SER A 131 -6.22 1.84 26.86
CA SER A 131 -5.33 2.80 27.49
C SER A 131 -5.62 4.23 27.08
N ALA A 132 -5.24 5.17 27.94
CA ALA A 132 -5.28 6.60 27.69
C ALA A 132 -4.19 7.31 28.52
N ARG A 133 -3.87 8.56 28.17
CA ARG A 133 -2.79 9.32 28.83
C ARG A 133 -3.20 9.90 30.17
N THR A 134 -4.51 10.05 30.42
CA THR A 134 -5.03 10.62 31.67
C THR A 134 -6.09 9.71 32.29
N PRO A 135 -6.26 9.75 33.63
CA PRO A 135 -7.34 9.06 34.32
C PRO A 135 -8.74 9.38 33.77
N ALA A 136 -9.00 10.64 33.42
CA ALA A 136 -10.29 11.07 32.89
C ALA A 136 -10.57 10.48 31.50
N SER A 137 -9.56 10.45 30.63
CA SER A 137 -9.66 9.84 29.31
C SER A 137 -9.83 8.32 29.40
N LEU A 138 -9.14 7.65 30.34
CA LEU A 138 -9.25 6.20 30.53
C LEU A 138 -10.64 5.78 30.99
N VAL A 139 -11.19 6.41 32.04
CA VAL A 139 -12.54 6.08 32.50
C VAL A 139 -13.60 6.44 31.45
N CYS A 140 -13.41 7.53 30.71
CA CYS A 140 -14.29 7.90 29.61
C CYS A 140 -14.20 6.91 28.44
N LEU A 141 -13.03 6.33 28.16
CA LEU A 141 -12.88 5.26 27.16
C LEU A 141 -13.60 3.98 27.60
N VAL A 142 -13.44 3.57 28.86
CA VAL A 142 -14.19 2.43 29.43
C VAL A 142 -15.69 2.66 29.28
N TYR A 143 -16.19 3.84 29.68
CA TYR A 143 -17.59 4.20 29.55
C TYR A 143 -18.06 4.14 28.08
N ARG A 144 -17.36 4.79 27.14
CA ARG A 144 -17.73 4.77 25.71
C ARG A 144 -17.72 3.36 25.11
N SER A 145 -16.82 2.49 25.57
CA SER A 145 -16.81 1.08 25.13
C SER A 145 -18.06 0.31 25.55
N LEU A 146 -18.79 0.76 26.59
CA LEU A 146 -20.03 0.16 27.07
C LEU A 146 -21.26 0.72 26.35
N VAL A 147 -21.15 1.91 25.75
CA VAL A 147 -22.21 2.58 24.98
C VAL A 147 -21.73 2.93 23.55
N PRO A 148 -21.18 1.97 22.79
CA PRO A 148 -20.49 2.26 21.53
C PRO A 148 -21.41 2.93 20.50
N GLU A 149 -22.69 2.58 20.47
CA GLU A 149 -23.69 3.07 19.52
C GLU A 149 -24.25 4.47 19.84
N HIS A 150 -23.84 5.10 20.95
CA HIS A 150 -24.35 6.41 21.29
C HIS A 150 -23.95 7.44 20.23
N ARG A 151 -24.95 8.03 19.58
CA ARG A 151 -24.82 9.04 18.52
C ARG A 151 -23.91 8.59 17.37
N SER A 152 -23.83 7.28 17.11
CA SER A 152 -23.14 6.77 15.93
C SER A 152 -24.04 6.90 14.70
N SER A 153 -23.48 7.38 13.59
CA SER A 153 -24.09 7.25 12.28
C SER A 153 -23.70 5.91 11.67
N PRO A 154 -24.64 5.12 11.14
CA PRO A 154 -24.31 3.89 10.44
C PRO A 154 -23.47 4.20 9.20
N GLY A 155 -22.59 3.27 8.84
CA GLY A 155 -21.73 3.36 7.65
C GLY A 155 -20.25 3.52 7.97
N ALA A 156 -19.45 3.50 6.91
CA ALA A 156 -18.02 3.76 6.93
C ALA A 156 -17.75 5.17 6.38
N PHE A 157 -16.67 5.80 6.85
CA PHE A 157 -16.08 7.01 6.27
C PHE A 157 -14.64 6.71 5.89
N VAL A 158 -14.28 6.90 4.63
CA VAL A 158 -12.95 6.56 4.10
C VAL A 158 -12.15 7.83 3.88
N VAL A 159 -10.99 7.91 4.53
CA VAL A 159 -10.00 8.97 4.34
C VAL A 159 -8.79 8.36 3.64
N THR A 160 -8.43 8.90 2.49
CA THR A 160 -7.28 8.42 1.70
C THR A 160 -6.40 9.57 1.22
N ASN A 161 -5.31 9.24 0.54
CA ASN A 161 -4.45 10.21 -0.11
C ASN A 161 -4.63 10.08 -1.63
N SER A 162 -4.57 11.20 -2.36
CA SER A 162 -4.48 11.29 -3.83
C SER A 162 -3.44 10.37 -4.52
N PHE A 163 -2.50 9.77 -3.77
CA PHE A 163 -1.54 8.79 -4.30
C PHE A 163 -2.00 7.32 -4.17
N HIS A 164 -3.10 7.06 -3.48
CA HIS A 164 -3.70 5.73 -3.34
C HIS A 164 -4.77 5.49 -4.40
N SER A 165 -5.00 4.22 -4.72
CA SER A 165 -5.90 3.74 -5.78
C SER A 165 -7.39 4.00 -5.53
N ASP A 166 -7.72 4.48 -4.34
CA ASP A 166 -9.06 4.59 -3.76
C ASP A 166 -9.53 6.05 -3.61
N ASP A 167 -8.74 7.02 -4.08
CA ASP A 167 -9.00 8.47 -4.02
C ASP A 167 -10.38 8.89 -4.55
N LEU A 168 -10.83 8.31 -5.67
CA LEU A 168 -12.13 8.64 -6.29
C LEU A 168 -13.36 8.09 -5.55
N SER A 169 -13.16 7.17 -4.60
CA SER A 169 -14.24 6.57 -3.80
C SER A 169 -14.17 6.91 -2.31
N ALA A 170 -13.16 7.67 -1.91
CA ALA A 170 -13.02 8.14 -0.54
C ALA A 170 -13.97 9.29 -0.25
N ASP A 171 -14.40 9.37 1.01
CA ASP A 171 -15.20 10.49 1.50
C ASP A 171 -14.34 11.75 1.75
N ALA A 172 -13.02 11.58 1.93
CA ALA A 172 -12.06 12.67 2.05
C ALA A 172 -10.68 12.30 1.50
N VAL A 173 -10.11 13.18 0.69
CA VAL A 173 -8.73 13.18 0.19
C VAL A 173 -7.93 14.42 0.63
N GLU A 174 -8.62 15.50 1.00
CA GLU A 174 -8.07 16.76 1.52
C GLU A 174 -8.67 17.12 2.89
N MET A 175 -8.12 18.14 3.57
CA MET A 175 -8.50 18.46 4.96
C MET A 175 -9.84 19.15 5.10
N ASP A 176 -10.25 19.95 4.11
CA ASP A 176 -11.56 20.61 4.10
C ASP A 176 -12.72 19.60 3.95
N GLU A 177 -12.44 18.42 3.41
CA GLU A 177 -13.40 17.31 3.29
C GLU A 177 -13.58 16.53 4.62
N LEU A 178 -12.73 16.77 5.63
CA LEU A 178 -12.89 16.18 6.96
C LEU A 178 -14.02 16.81 7.78
N ASP A 179 -14.68 17.86 7.28
CA ASP A 179 -15.78 18.59 7.94
C ASP A 179 -16.87 17.66 8.52
N ALA A 180 -17.18 16.57 7.82
CA ALA A 180 -18.16 15.58 8.26
C ALA A 180 -17.76 14.90 9.59
N LEU A 181 -16.46 14.61 9.78
CA LEU A 181 -15.93 13.95 10.96
C LEU A 181 -15.90 14.87 12.20
N TYR A 182 -15.97 16.19 12.05
CA TYR A 182 -16.09 17.11 13.19
C TYR A 182 -17.50 17.17 13.77
N GLY A 183 -18.53 16.91 12.94
CA GLY A 183 -19.93 16.98 13.35
C GLY A 183 -20.58 15.63 13.57
N THR A 184 -20.08 14.58 12.91
CA THR A 184 -20.74 13.26 12.87
C THR A 184 -19.79 12.18 13.36
N ARG A 185 -20.27 11.36 14.31
CA ARG A 185 -19.53 10.20 14.79
C ARG A 185 -19.85 8.97 13.93
N HIS A 186 -18.97 8.63 12.99
CA HIS A 186 -19.17 7.48 12.10
C HIS A 186 -18.88 6.14 12.80
N GLN A 187 -19.62 5.07 12.45
CA GLN A 187 -19.40 3.73 13.02
C GLN A 187 -18.00 3.17 12.69
N LEU A 188 -17.54 3.34 11.45
CA LEU A 188 -16.21 2.96 11.01
C LEU A 188 -15.56 4.15 10.30
N VAL A 189 -14.32 4.49 10.66
CA VAL A 189 -13.49 5.40 9.88
C VAL A 189 -12.23 4.67 9.45
N THR A 190 -11.99 4.63 8.15
CA THR A 190 -10.87 3.93 7.53
C THR A 190 -9.86 4.96 7.04
N TYR A 191 -8.59 4.78 7.40
CA TYR A 191 -7.49 5.65 6.97
C TYR A 191 -6.49 4.89 6.09
N HIS A 192 -6.52 5.20 4.80
CA HIS A 192 -5.57 4.79 3.76
C HIS A 192 -4.51 5.87 3.56
N LEU A 193 -3.70 6.08 4.58
CA LEU A 193 -2.74 7.19 4.58
C LEU A 193 -1.34 6.69 4.88
N HIS A 194 -0.36 7.23 4.14
CA HIS A 194 1.01 7.14 4.57
C HIS A 194 1.20 7.91 5.88
N GLY A 195 1.60 7.18 6.92
CA GLY A 195 1.81 7.75 8.23
C GLY A 195 2.74 6.91 9.08
N ARG A 196 3.23 7.57 10.14
CA ARG A 196 3.83 6.89 11.28
C ARG A 196 2.91 7.07 12.48
N GLU A 197 3.26 6.37 13.53
CA GLU A 197 2.61 6.35 14.82
C GLU A 197 2.11 7.70 15.34
N CYS A 198 2.77 8.81 15.02
CA CYS A 198 2.40 10.12 15.53
C CYS A 198 1.49 10.95 14.61
N SER A 199 1.46 10.64 13.32
CA SER A 199 0.70 11.41 12.33
C SER A 199 0.54 10.67 11.00
N VAL A 200 -0.59 10.90 10.35
CA VAL A 200 -0.89 10.51 8.97
C VAL A 200 -1.02 11.76 8.09
N GLY A 201 -0.51 11.69 6.86
CA GLY A 201 -0.43 12.84 5.97
C GLY A 201 -1.54 12.89 4.93
N LEU A 202 -2.10 14.08 4.72
CA LEU A 202 -2.95 14.46 3.60
C LEU A 202 -2.17 15.42 2.66
N PRO A 203 -2.61 15.63 1.41
CA PRO A 203 -1.94 16.56 0.49
C PRO A 203 -1.80 17.99 1.04
N ASP A 204 -2.81 18.47 1.76
CA ASP A 204 -2.93 19.85 2.25
C ASP A 204 -2.70 20.00 3.76
N GLY A 205 -2.56 18.90 4.51
CA GLY A 205 -2.35 18.91 5.96
C GLY A 205 -1.93 17.58 6.59
N VAL A 206 -2.04 17.49 7.91
CA VAL A 206 -1.74 16.27 8.69
C VAL A 206 -2.77 16.05 9.80
N ILE A 207 -3.11 14.79 10.04
CA ILE A 207 -3.83 14.37 11.24
C ILE A 207 -2.80 13.84 12.23
N CYS A 208 -2.76 14.39 13.44
CA CYS A 208 -1.73 14.11 14.44
C CYS A 208 -2.32 13.73 15.81
N GLY A 209 -1.59 12.91 16.55
CA GLY A 209 -2.03 12.39 17.86
C GLY A 209 -1.85 13.35 19.05
N ARG A 210 -1.54 14.64 18.83
CA ARG A 210 -1.21 15.60 19.89
C ARG A 210 -2.34 15.81 20.91
N THR A 211 -1.96 16.06 22.16
CA THR A 211 -2.88 16.38 23.28
C THR A 211 -3.47 17.80 23.20
N ASP A 212 -4.40 18.11 24.12
CA ASP A 212 -5.02 19.44 24.27
C ASP A 212 -4.04 20.56 24.64
N GLU A 213 -2.95 20.24 25.32
CA GLU A 213 -1.95 21.22 25.76
C GLU A 213 -1.04 21.73 24.63
N GLY A 214 -1.29 21.30 23.39
CA GLY A 214 -0.60 21.78 22.20
C GLY A 214 0.88 21.40 22.17
N ALA A 215 1.61 21.94 21.19
CA ALA A 215 3.02 21.64 20.88
C ALA A 215 4.03 21.85 22.03
N GLY A 216 3.60 22.24 23.24
CA GLY A 216 4.45 22.40 24.42
C GLY A 216 5.06 21.09 24.93
N PHE A 217 4.48 19.93 24.60
CA PHE A 217 4.97 18.63 25.07
C PHE A 217 6.18 18.08 24.30
N LEU A 218 6.53 18.63 23.12
CA LEU A 218 7.68 18.11 22.37
C LEU A 218 9.02 18.30 23.05
N GLY A 219 9.10 18.98 24.20
CA GLY A 219 10.36 19.14 24.92
C GLY A 219 11.46 19.82 24.08
N LEU A 220 11.12 20.39 22.92
CA LEU A 220 11.89 21.47 22.34
C LEU A 220 11.64 22.62 23.30
N PRO A 221 12.62 23.00 24.12
CA PRO A 221 12.38 24.08 25.05
C PRO A 221 12.02 25.29 24.18
N SER A 222 11.10 26.12 24.66
CA SER A 222 11.29 27.55 24.46
C SER A 222 12.61 27.87 25.15
N LEU A 223 13.74 27.60 24.49
CA LEU A 223 15.07 27.70 25.08
C LEU A 223 15.21 29.14 25.57
N PRO A 224 15.29 29.39 26.89
CA PRO A 224 15.64 30.71 27.37
C PRO A 224 17.11 30.92 26.98
N GLY A 225 17.34 31.57 25.85
CA GLY A 225 18.68 31.91 25.35
C GLY A 225 19.17 31.23 24.07
N ALA A 226 18.37 30.44 23.32
CA ALA A 226 18.84 29.88 22.05
C ALA A 226 18.61 30.82 20.86
N ALA A 227 19.46 31.82 20.76
CA ALA A 227 19.67 32.54 19.50
C ALA A 227 20.66 31.81 18.55
N THR A 228 21.14 30.61 18.92
CA THR A 228 22.28 29.98 18.22
C THR A 228 22.20 28.46 18.01
N ALA A 229 21.08 27.79 18.32
CA ALA A 229 20.86 26.46 17.77
C ALA A 229 20.30 26.63 16.35
N PRO A 230 20.85 25.98 15.31
CA PRO A 230 20.21 26.00 14.00
C PRO A 230 18.83 25.38 14.21
N GLY A 231 17.79 26.20 14.09
CA GLY A 231 16.41 25.72 14.16
C GLY A 231 16.22 24.59 13.13
N PRO A 232 15.18 23.75 13.29
CA PRO A 232 14.82 22.82 12.22
C PRO A 232 14.75 23.64 10.93
N LEU A 233 15.49 23.22 9.91
CA LEU A 233 15.58 23.90 8.62
C LEU A 233 14.16 24.01 8.06
N VAL A 234 13.46 25.10 8.37
CA VAL A 234 12.22 25.46 7.71
C VAL A 234 12.64 25.71 6.27
N PRO A 235 12.17 24.91 5.30
CA PRO A 235 12.48 25.20 3.91
C PRO A 235 12.04 26.64 3.63
N GLU A 236 12.90 27.46 2.99
CA GLU A 236 12.60 28.87 2.69
C GLU A 236 11.32 29.03 1.83
N ARG A 237 10.79 27.92 1.30
CA ARG A 237 9.48 27.80 0.66
C ARG A 237 8.74 26.55 1.16
N PRO A 238 7.46 26.65 1.56
CA PRO A 238 6.63 25.46 1.79
C PRO A 238 6.62 24.62 0.51
N LEU A 239 6.71 23.29 0.67
CA LEU A 239 6.57 22.38 -0.46
C LEU A 239 5.18 22.59 -1.10
N PRO A 240 5.08 22.51 -2.45
CA PRO A 240 3.80 22.38 -3.14
C PRO A 240 2.94 21.30 -2.48
N ALA A 241 1.62 21.53 -2.37
CA ALA A 241 0.71 20.64 -1.64
C ALA A 241 0.81 19.18 -2.12
N ASP A 242 0.93 19.01 -3.44
CA ASP A 242 1.16 17.75 -4.16
C ASP A 242 2.51 17.06 -3.87
N LEU A 243 3.41 17.68 -3.10
CA LEU A 243 4.74 17.11 -2.77
C LEU A 243 4.98 16.98 -1.26
N ARG A 244 3.95 17.18 -0.44
CA ARG A 244 4.05 17.13 1.03
C ARG A 244 4.05 15.69 1.55
N ILE A 245 5.13 14.95 1.29
CA ILE A 245 5.32 13.62 1.87
C ILE A 245 5.40 13.65 3.42
N PRO A 246 4.91 12.61 4.12
CA PRO A 246 5.00 12.51 5.58
C PRO A 246 6.41 12.73 6.14
N SER A 247 6.55 13.40 7.29
CA SER A 247 7.86 13.77 7.90
C SER A 247 8.83 12.60 7.98
N CYS A 248 8.29 11.41 8.24
CA CYS A 248 9.06 10.18 8.35
C CYS A 248 9.77 9.76 7.07
N LEU A 249 9.18 10.01 5.89
CA LEU A 249 9.80 9.75 4.58
C LEU A 249 10.91 10.76 4.28
N ARG A 250 10.98 11.85 5.04
CA ARG A 250 12.06 12.87 5.01
C ARG A 250 13.12 12.64 6.10
N GLY A 251 12.94 11.66 6.99
CA GLY A 251 13.80 11.47 8.16
C GLY A 251 13.60 12.53 9.26
N GLU A 252 12.49 13.26 9.23
CA GLU A 252 12.13 14.32 10.18
C GLU A 252 11.21 13.79 11.29
N GLY A 253 11.14 14.52 12.41
CA GLY A 253 10.18 14.25 13.48
C GLY A 253 8.73 14.54 13.06
N CYS A 254 7.77 14.05 13.85
CA CYS A 254 6.33 14.15 13.59
C CYS A 254 5.80 15.58 13.43
N PHE A 255 6.53 16.55 13.98
CA PHE A 255 6.18 17.96 13.90
C PHE A 255 6.55 18.55 12.54
N ARG A 256 5.54 18.89 11.73
CA ARG A 256 5.68 19.58 10.45
C ARG A 256 5.73 21.09 10.64
N ALA A 257 6.93 21.62 10.91
CA ALA A 257 7.16 23.06 11.10
C ALA A 257 6.79 23.91 9.86
N ASP A 258 6.74 23.27 8.70
CA ASP A 258 6.34 23.85 7.41
C ASP A 258 4.81 23.98 7.23
N LEU A 259 4.00 23.40 8.12
CA LEU A 259 2.54 23.51 8.09
C LEU A 259 2.02 24.58 9.06
N GLU A 260 0.97 25.30 8.66
CA GLU A 260 0.25 26.22 9.53
C GLU A 260 -0.63 25.47 10.55
N GLU A 261 -1.10 26.16 11.59
CA GLU A 261 -1.91 25.54 12.65
C GLU A 261 -3.22 24.94 12.12
N GLY A 262 -3.87 25.59 11.15
CA GLY A 262 -5.07 25.08 10.49
C GLY A 262 -4.83 23.84 9.63
N GLN A 263 -3.56 23.52 9.32
CA GLN A 263 -3.17 22.34 8.55
C GLN A 263 -2.76 21.17 9.45
N ARG A 264 -3.00 21.27 10.76
CA ARG A 264 -2.65 20.26 11.78
C ARG A 264 -3.89 19.85 12.57
N VAL A 265 -4.59 18.85 12.07
CA VAL A 265 -5.81 18.32 12.71
C VAL A 265 -5.43 17.37 13.82
N ARG A 266 -6.12 17.45 14.96
CA ARG A 266 -5.94 16.51 16.06
C ARG A 266 -6.84 15.31 15.82
N ALA A 267 -6.27 14.12 15.94
CA ALA A 267 -7.04 12.88 15.89
C ALA A 267 -8.19 12.86 16.92
N ALA A 268 -8.00 13.50 18.09
CA ALA A 268 -9.02 13.62 19.13
C ALA A 268 -10.25 14.46 18.73
N ASP A 269 -10.13 15.31 17.70
CA ASP A 269 -11.22 16.17 17.24
C ASP A 269 -12.03 15.52 16.09
N LEU A 270 -11.61 14.35 15.59
CA LEU A 270 -12.30 13.59 14.56
C LEU A 270 -13.16 12.49 15.18
N HIS A 271 -14.45 12.48 14.86
CA HIS A 271 -15.41 11.61 15.52
C HIS A 271 -15.59 10.26 14.83
N ALA A 272 -15.21 9.19 15.55
CA ALA A 272 -15.43 7.81 15.13
C ALA A 272 -15.95 6.95 16.29
N VAL A 273 -16.49 5.76 15.98
CA VAL A 273 -16.63 4.65 16.92
C VAL A 273 -15.42 3.73 16.79
N LEU A 274 -15.21 3.11 15.63
CA LEU A 274 -14.03 2.30 15.31
C LEU A 274 -13.17 3.01 14.27
N VAL A 275 -11.87 3.04 14.50
CA VAL A 275 -10.89 3.49 13.51
C VAL A 275 -10.10 2.31 12.98
N PHE A 276 -9.96 2.20 11.66
CA PHE A 276 -9.04 1.28 11.01
C PHE A 276 -7.95 2.07 10.30
N SER A 277 -6.67 1.82 10.63
CA SER A 277 -5.54 2.56 10.04
C SER A 277 -4.40 1.62 9.65
N GLN A 278 -4.09 1.58 8.35
CA GLN A 278 -2.97 0.81 7.80
C GLN A 278 -1.66 1.62 7.78
N SER A 279 -1.40 2.42 8.82
CA SER A 279 -0.18 3.20 8.96
C SER A 279 0.84 2.53 9.90
N CYS A 280 2.12 2.88 9.76
CA CYS A 280 3.19 2.30 10.58
C CYS A 280 3.03 2.69 12.05
N GLY A 281 2.81 1.73 12.94
CA GLY A 281 2.71 1.97 14.38
C GLY A 281 1.46 2.74 14.78
N ALA A 282 0.36 2.61 14.02
CA ALA A 282 -0.94 3.17 14.39
C ALA A 282 -1.42 2.70 15.78
N VAL A 283 -0.95 1.50 16.19
CA VAL A 283 -1.13 0.92 17.52
C VAL A 283 0.25 0.57 18.08
N SER A 284 0.57 1.08 19.28
CA SER A 284 1.94 1.00 19.83
C SER A 284 2.03 1.11 21.37
N ALA A 285 0.90 1.04 22.09
CA ALA A 285 0.85 1.37 23.52
C ALA A 285 1.93 0.66 24.34
N GLY A 286 2.84 1.44 24.93
CA GLY A 286 3.89 0.97 25.86
C GLY A 286 5.17 0.39 25.22
N VAL A 287 5.26 0.30 23.89
CA VAL A 287 6.46 -0.22 23.17
C VAL A 287 6.94 0.69 22.05
N SER A 288 6.43 1.90 22.03
CA SER A 288 6.75 2.88 21.02
C SER A 288 8.18 3.43 21.14
N PRO A 289 8.90 3.65 20.02
CA PRO A 289 10.09 4.48 20.00
C PRO A 289 9.78 6.00 20.16
N TYR A 290 8.51 6.39 20.12
CA TYR A 290 8.02 7.77 20.25
C TYR A 290 7.21 7.95 21.56
N PRO A 291 7.13 9.18 22.11
CA PRO A 291 6.31 9.41 23.30
C PRO A 291 4.82 9.16 23.05
N GLU A 292 4.14 8.49 23.99
CA GLU A 292 2.69 8.25 23.94
C GLU A 292 1.87 9.52 23.73
N ALA A 293 2.37 10.67 24.22
CA ALA A 293 1.77 11.99 24.06
C ALA A 293 1.55 12.45 22.60
N VAL A 294 2.20 11.80 21.62
CA VAL A 294 2.01 12.10 20.20
C VAL A 294 1.38 10.96 19.41
N GLY A 295 1.15 9.79 20.00
CA GLY A 295 0.56 8.62 19.33
C GLY A 295 -0.83 8.88 18.75
N ILE A 296 -1.02 8.60 17.46
CA ILE A 296 -2.25 8.85 16.71
C ILE A 296 -3.40 7.95 17.18
N GLY A 297 -3.13 6.67 17.45
CA GLY A 297 -4.10 5.75 18.02
C GLY A 297 -4.62 6.23 19.37
N GLY A 298 -3.71 6.65 20.25
CA GLY A 298 -4.05 7.29 21.53
C GLY A 298 -4.86 8.57 21.35
N GLY A 299 -4.51 9.39 20.36
CA GLY A 299 -5.27 10.60 20.01
C GLY A 299 -6.73 10.32 19.64
N PHE A 300 -7.00 9.32 18.79
CA PHE A 300 -8.37 8.91 18.48
C PHE A 300 -9.11 8.41 19.72
N LEU A 301 -8.45 7.62 20.56
CA LEU A 301 -9.03 7.11 21.81
C LEU A 301 -9.31 8.22 22.82
N GLU A 302 -8.54 9.31 22.86
CA GLU A 302 -8.84 10.50 23.68
C GLU A 302 -10.01 11.34 23.14
N GLY A 303 -10.32 11.20 21.85
CA GLY A 303 -11.46 11.81 21.17
C GLY A 303 -12.77 11.10 21.51
N THR A 304 -13.46 10.57 20.49
CA THR A 304 -14.74 9.84 20.67
C THR A 304 -14.67 8.37 20.23
N ALA A 305 -13.55 7.90 19.67
CA ALA A 305 -13.36 6.51 19.29
C ALA A 305 -13.36 5.58 20.52
N VAL A 306 -13.86 4.36 20.34
CA VAL A 306 -13.83 3.29 21.37
C VAL A 306 -12.75 2.26 21.11
N ALA A 307 -12.30 2.17 19.87
CA ALA A 307 -11.26 1.25 19.44
C ALA A 307 -10.53 1.77 18.19
N VAL A 308 -9.27 1.39 18.07
CA VAL A 308 -8.42 1.56 16.89
C VAL A 308 -7.81 0.21 16.55
N ILE A 309 -8.06 -0.29 15.34
CA ILE A 309 -7.32 -1.40 14.75
C ILE A 309 -6.29 -0.78 13.79
N GLY A 310 -5.03 -1.16 13.92
CA GLY A 310 -4.04 -0.62 13.00
C GLY A 310 -2.71 -1.35 12.96
N GLY A 311 -1.86 -0.92 12.05
CA GLY A 311 -0.55 -1.51 11.82
C GLY A 311 0.38 -1.41 13.03
N MET A 312 1.01 -2.53 13.38
CA MET A 312 2.05 -2.60 14.43
C MET A 312 3.44 -2.39 13.80
N GLY A 313 4.27 -1.55 14.42
CA GLY A 313 5.65 -1.33 13.97
C GLY A 313 5.75 -0.81 12.52
N SER A 314 6.74 -1.31 11.77
CA SER A 314 6.79 -1.07 10.32
C SER A 314 5.68 -1.86 9.63
N HIS A 315 4.74 -1.14 9.01
CA HIS A 315 3.56 -1.73 8.41
C HIS A 315 3.45 -1.37 6.92
N ASN A 316 3.26 -2.39 6.09
CA ASN A 316 2.87 -2.20 4.69
C ASN A 316 1.37 -2.41 4.58
N ALA A 317 0.67 -1.47 3.95
CA ALA A 317 -0.77 -1.61 3.70
C ALA A 317 -1.04 -2.92 2.94
N GLU A 318 -2.00 -3.70 3.44
CA GLU A 318 -2.41 -4.98 2.89
C GLU A 318 -3.72 -4.80 2.10
N PRO A 319 -3.70 -5.03 0.77
CA PRO A 319 -4.91 -5.05 -0.03
C PRO A 319 -5.90 -6.10 0.51
N GLY A 320 -7.16 -5.69 0.72
CA GLY A 320 -8.23 -6.58 1.18
C GLY A 320 -8.36 -6.74 2.71
N ALA A 321 -7.48 -6.16 3.52
CA ALA A 321 -7.62 -6.18 4.99
C ALA A 321 -8.96 -5.60 5.47
N GLU A 322 -9.51 -4.64 4.73
CA GLU A 322 -10.81 -4.01 5.00
C GLU A 322 -11.99 -4.93 4.77
N GLN A 323 -11.89 -5.80 3.76
CA GLN A 323 -12.91 -6.79 3.50
C GLN A 323 -12.96 -7.82 4.64
N LEU A 324 -11.81 -8.13 5.25
CA LEU A 324 -11.75 -9.00 6.42
C LEU A 324 -12.35 -8.32 7.65
N LEU A 325 -12.04 -7.03 7.85
CA LEU A 325 -12.65 -6.23 8.90
C LEU A 325 -14.17 -6.14 8.72
N ASP A 326 -14.64 -5.73 7.55
CA ASP A 326 -16.05 -5.60 7.19
C ASP A 326 -16.80 -6.93 7.36
N ARG A 327 -16.22 -8.04 6.89
CA ARG A 327 -16.75 -9.40 7.09
C ARG A 327 -16.88 -9.76 8.56
N GLY A 328 -15.82 -9.52 9.36
CA GLY A 328 -15.82 -9.80 10.78
C GLY A 328 -16.85 -8.98 11.56
N LEU A 329 -16.97 -7.69 11.22
CA LEU A 329 -17.97 -6.79 11.79
C LEU A 329 -19.39 -7.23 11.45
N ARG A 330 -19.67 -7.59 10.19
CA ARG A 330 -21.00 -8.11 9.77
C ARG A 330 -21.34 -9.46 10.41
N ALA A 331 -20.34 -10.30 10.63
CA ALA A 331 -20.50 -11.58 11.33
C ALA A 331 -20.76 -11.40 12.84
N GLY A 332 -20.64 -10.18 13.38
CA GLY A 332 -20.83 -9.89 14.80
C GLY A 332 -19.73 -10.49 15.66
N LEU A 333 -18.51 -10.62 15.13
CA LEU A 333 -17.37 -11.13 15.88
C LEU A 333 -16.86 -10.08 16.88
N PRO A 334 -16.31 -10.51 18.04
CA PRO A 334 -15.55 -9.63 18.92
C PRO A 334 -14.34 -9.05 18.18
N LEU A 335 -13.99 -7.77 18.43
CA LEU A 335 -12.87 -7.11 17.76
C LEU A 335 -11.55 -7.88 17.87
N GLY A 336 -11.29 -8.55 19.00
CA GLY A 336 -10.10 -9.38 19.17
C GLY A 336 -10.06 -10.62 18.27
N GLU A 337 -11.22 -11.22 17.97
CA GLU A 337 -11.27 -12.34 17.00
C GLU A 337 -11.03 -11.84 15.59
N ILE A 338 -11.59 -10.68 15.22
CA ILE A 338 -11.35 -10.07 13.89
C ILE A 338 -9.85 -9.83 13.68
N VAL A 339 -9.17 -9.23 14.67
CA VAL A 339 -7.71 -8.97 14.61
C VAL A 339 -6.93 -10.29 14.56
N ALA A 340 -7.35 -11.31 15.31
CA ALA A 340 -6.73 -12.63 15.24
C ALA A 340 -6.89 -13.28 13.86
N GLU A 341 -8.06 -13.17 13.22
CA GLU A 341 -8.29 -13.65 11.86
C GLU A 341 -7.43 -12.89 10.85
N MET A 342 -7.38 -11.56 10.95
CA MET A 342 -6.50 -10.71 10.14
C MET A 342 -5.02 -11.08 10.30
N ASN A 343 -4.58 -11.55 11.47
CA ASN A 343 -3.21 -11.99 11.71
C ASN A 343 -2.97 -13.51 11.41
N SER A 344 -4.03 -14.31 11.18
CA SER A 344 -3.93 -15.78 11.07
C SER A 344 -3.46 -16.32 9.72
N GLY A 345 -3.54 -15.50 8.65
CA GLY A 345 -2.96 -15.77 7.33
C GLY A 345 -3.13 -17.20 6.81
N GLN A 346 -4.35 -17.63 6.49
CA GLN A 346 -4.59 -18.98 5.92
C GLN A 346 -3.96 -19.21 4.54
N ASP A 347 -3.47 -18.17 3.85
CA ASP A 347 -2.93 -18.27 2.49
C ASP A 347 -1.41 -18.07 2.36
N GLY A 348 -0.66 -18.02 3.47
CA GLY A 348 0.82 -18.04 3.43
C GLY A 348 1.52 -16.84 2.75
N ALA A 349 0.78 -15.80 2.35
CA ALA A 349 1.31 -14.66 1.56
C ALA A 349 1.65 -13.40 2.40
N ARG A 350 1.31 -13.37 3.69
CA ARG A 350 1.49 -12.16 4.51
C ARG A 350 2.94 -12.07 5.00
N GLY A 351 3.76 -11.27 4.32
CA GLY A 351 5.10 -10.93 4.80
C GLY A 351 5.05 -10.38 6.24
N GLY A 352 6.11 -10.55 7.03
CA GLY A 352 6.15 -10.18 8.45
C GLY A 352 5.99 -8.68 8.79
N LEU A 353 5.59 -7.85 7.82
CA LEU A 353 5.31 -6.42 7.93
C LEU A 353 3.81 -6.08 7.83
N ALA A 354 2.91 -7.07 7.88
CA ALA A 354 1.45 -6.88 7.84
C ALA A 354 0.79 -7.38 9.14
N VAL A 355 1.29 -6.93 10.29
CA VAL A 355 0.74 -7.30 11.61
C VAL A 355 -0.17 -6.18 12.11
N PHE A 356 -1.37 -6.56 12.56
CA PHE A 356 -2.37 -5.66 13.14
C PHE A 356 -2.44 -5.78 14.67
N GLY A 357 -2.64 -4.66 15.33
CA GLY A 357 -2.92 -4.57 16.78
C GLY A 357 -4.26 -3.91 17.04
N LEU A 358 -4.72 -4.03 18.29
CA LEU A 358 -5.96 -3.41 18.77
C LEU A 358 -5.68 -2.53 19.99
N ALA A 359 -5.97 -1.24 19.86
CA ALA A 359 -6.11 -0.32 20.99
C ALA A 359 -7.61 -0.16 21.29
N GLY A 360 -8.11 -0.81 22.32
CA GLY A 360 -9.54 -0.90 22.64
C GLY A 360 -9.90 -2.22 23.31
N ASP A 361 -11.18 -2.42 23.63
CA ASP A 361 -11.67 -3.65 24.25
C ASP A 361 -11.86 -4.76 23.20
N PRO A 362 -11.08 -5.87 23.24
CA PRO A 362 -11.20 -6.96 22.26
C PRO A 362 -12.48 -7.79 22.40
N GLY A 363 -13.17 -7.72 23.54
CA GLY A 363 -14.46 -8.39 23.74
C GLY A 363 -15.64 -7.61 23.13
N LEU A 364 -15.41 -6.40 22.61
CA LEU A 364 -16.44 -5.54 22.05
C LEU A 364 -16.98 -6.11 20.74
N VAL A 365 -18.30 -6.15 20.60
CA VAL A 365 -19.00 -6.46 19.34
C VAL A 365 -19.76 -5.21 18.92
N LEU A 366 -19.50 -4.73 17.72
CA LEU A 366 -20.15 -3.53 17.16
C LEU A 366 -21.34 -3.92 16.28
N ARG A 367 -22.44 -3.16 16.34
CA ARG A 367 -23.59 -3.38 15.46
C ARG A 367 -23.35 -2.66 14.15
N TYR A 368 -22.61 -3.31 13.26
CA TYR A 368 -22.27 -2.76 11.96
C TYR A 368 -23.26 -3.25 10.89
N THR A 369 -24.02 -2.32 10.32
CA THR A 369 -25.01 -2.64 9.27
C THR A 369 -24.43 -2.65 7.86
N GLY A 370 -23.25 -2.06 7.64
CA GLY A 370 -22.53 -2.00 6.36
C GLY A 370 -23.29 -1.32 5.21
N GLY A 371 -22.56 -0.98 4.14
CA GLY A 371 -23.14 -0.81 2.81
C GLY A 371 -23.53 -2.17 2.19
N PRO A 372 -24.14 -2.24 1.00
CA PRO A 372 -24.48 -3.52 0.36
C PRO A 372 -23.25 -4.46 0.36
N PRO A 373 -23.41 -5.77 0.62
CA PRO A 373 -22.29 -6.69 0.54
C PRO A 373 -21.70 -6.58 -0.87
N GLY A 374 -20.40 -6.28 -0.95
CA GLY A 374 -19.67 -6.46 -2.20
C GLY A 374 -19.91 -7.91 -2.65
N PRO A 375 -20.30 -8.15 -3.91
CA PRO A 375 -20.52 -9.50 -4.39
C PRO A 375 -19.31 -10.37 -4.11
N GLU A 376 -19.58 -11.61 -3.72
CA GLU A 376 -18.56 -12.63 -3.51
C GLU A 376 -17.71 -12.73 -4.80
N GLN A 377 -16.41 -12.41 -4.68
CA GLN A 377 -15.51 -12.37 -5.84
C GLN A 377 -15.52 -13.73 -6.55
N THR A 378 -16.04 -13.75 -7.76
CA THR A 378 -16.01 -14.96 -8.59
C THR A 378 -14.57 -15.21 -9.06
N ALA A 379 -14.22 -16.46 -9.37
CA ALA A 379 -12.90 -16.79 -9.93
C ALA A 379 -12.57 -15.97 -11.20
N THR A 380 -13.59 -15.59 -11.97
CA THR A 380 -13.50 -14.69 -13.13
C THR A 380 -13.09 -13.27 -12.75
N THR A 381 -13.60 -12.77 -11.63
CA THR A 381 -13.27 -11.45 -11.07
C THR A 381 -11.83 -11.42 -10.58
N ALA A 382 -11.40 -12.45 -9.85
CA ALA A 382 -10.02 -12.55 -9.36
C ALA A 382 -9.00 -12.57 -10.51
N SER A 383 -9.26 -13.35 -11.56
CA SER A 383 -8.40 -13.39 -12.75
C SER A 383 -8.36 -12.05 -13.51
N ALA A 384 -9.48 -11.33 -13.57
CA ALA A 384 -9.54 -10.01 -14.19
C ALA A 384 -8.72 -8.96 -13.41
N LEU A 385 -8.81 -8.97 -12.09
CA LEU A 385 -8.02 -8.09 -11.22
C LEU A 385 -6.52 -8.41 -11.30
N GLU A 386 -6.15 -9.69 -11.33
CA GLU A 386 -4.77 -10.12 -11.51
C GLU A 386 -4.20 -9.64 -12.86
N ARG A 387 -5.01 -9.67 -13.94
CA ARG A 387 -4.59 -9.13 -15.24
C ARG A 387 -4.48 -7.61 -15.21
N LEU A 388 -5.42 -6.88 -14.59
CA LEU A 388 -5.32 -5.42 -14.43
C LEU A 388 -4.06 -5.02 -13.66
N HIS A 389 -3.73 -5.74 -12.59
CA HIS A 389 -2.50 -5.53 -11.82
C HIS A 389 -1.25 -5.74 -12.69
N HIS A 390 -1.19 -6.83 -13.47
CA HIS A 390 -0.09 -7.08 -14.40
C HIS A 390 0.04 -6.00 -15.49
N LEU A 391 -1.08 -5.54 -16.04
CA LEU A 391 -1.09 -4.44 -17.01
C LEU A 391 -0.56 -3.13 -16.39
N HIS A 392 -0.96 -2.84 -15.15
CA HIS A 392 -0.57 -1.64 -14.42
C HIS A 392 0.91 -1.62 -14.02
N ASP A 393 1.41 -2.73 -13.48
CA ASP A 393 2.72 -2.76 -12.81
C ASP A 393 3.85 -3.20 -13.75
N SER A 394 3.53 -4.05 -14.73
CA SER A 394 4.52 -4.65 -15.61
C SER A 394 4.44 -4.10 -17.03
N VAL A 395 3.28 -4.21 -17.69
CA VAL A 395 3.17 -3.97 -19.15
C VAL A 395 3.30 -2.49 -19.50
N ILE A 396 2.44 -1.63 -18.95
CA ILE A 396 2.44 -0.19 -19.26
C ILE A 396 3.77 0.46 -18.83
N PRO A 397 4.27 0.26 -17.58
CA PRO A 397 5.56 0.80 -17.18
C PRO A 397 6.72 0.23 -18.00
N GLY A 398 6.62 -1.03 -18.43
CA GLY A 398 7.58 -1.64 -19.35
C GLY A 398 7.69 -0.86 -20.66
N CYS A 399 6.55 -0.52 -21.27
CA CYS A 399 6.48 0.27 -22.49
C CYS A 399 7.00 1.71 -22.30
N GLU A 400 6.60 2.39 -21.22
CA GLU A 400 7.02 3.77 -20.92
C GLU A 400 8.53 3.89 -20.77
N ARG A 401 9.17 2.91 -20.11
CA ARG A 401 10.63 2.89 -19.92
C ARG A 401 11.42 2.78 -21.22
N LEU A 402 10.80 2.31 -22.31
CA LEU A 402 11.46 2.23 -23.61
C LEU A 402 11.80 3.61 -24.19
N ALA A 403 11.25 4.70 -23.65
CA ALA A 403 11.63 6.06 -24.02
C ALA A 403 13.10 6.39 -23.71
N TRP A 404 13.75 5.64 -22.80
CA TRP A 404 15.19 5.72 -22.55
C TRP A 404 16.03 4.94 -23.57
N LEU A 405 15.40 4.17 -24.46
CA LEU A 405 16.06 3.37 -25.50
C LEU A 405 15.73 3.97 -26.88
N GLU A 406 16.25 3.40 -27.98
CA GLU A 406 15.93 3.89 -29.33
C GLU A 406 14.53 3.52 -29.85
N VAL A 407 13.55 3.37 -28.95
CA VAL A 407 12.18 3.00 -29.27
C VAL A 407 11.31 4.27 -29.37
N ASP A 408 10.47 4.34 -30.40
CA ASP A 408 9.63 5.51 -30.67
C ASP A 408 8.31 5.47 -29.88
N VAL A 409 8.39 5.83 -28.59
CA VAL A 409 7.28 5.80 -27.63
C VAL A 409 6.35 7.00 -27.80
N ASP A 410 5.07 6.70 -27.97
CA ASP A 410 3.99 7.68 -27.86
C ASP A 410 3.32 7.48 -26.50
N GLU A 411 3.41 8.49 -25.66
CA GLU A 411 2.91 8.42 -24.29
C GLU A 411 1.39 8.54 -24.22
N GLU A 412 0.72 9.11 -25.24
CA GLU A 412 -0.72 9.38 -25.17
C GLU A 412 -1.56 8.09 -25.09
N PRO A 413 -1.35 7.06 -25.95
CA PRO A 413 -2.05 5.79 -25.84
C PRO A 413 -1.76 5.05 -24.52
N LEU A 414 -0.53 5.13 -24.01
CA LEU A 414 -0.15 4.51 -22.74
C LEU A 414 -0.82 5.20 -21.54
N ARG A 415 -0.92 6.53 -21.58
CA ARG A 415 -1.66 7.34 -20.59
C ARG A 415 -3.15 7.02 -20.62
N ALA A 416 -3.74 6.88 -21.80
CA ALA A 416 -5.14 6.48 -21.97
C ALA A 416 -5.40 5.05 -21.45
N ALA A 417 -4.52 4.11 -21.74
CA ALA A 417 -4.59 2.75 -21.22
C ALA A 417 -4.49 2.73 -19.69
N ARG A 418 -3.58 3.51 -19.10
CA ARG A 418 -3.43 3.65 -17.65
C ARG A 418 -4.69 4.21 -16.99
N ALA A 419 -5.33 5.20 -17.60
CA ALA A 419 -6.61 5.75 -17.12
C ALA A 419 -7.73 4.69 -17.16
N ARG A 420 -7.78 3.86 -18.21
CA ARG A 420 -8.75 2.77 -18.30
C ARG A 420 -8.49 1.63 -17.33
N VAL A 421 -7.22 1.27 -17.07
CA VAL A 421 -6.87 0.29 -16.04
C VAL A 421 -7.42 0.74 -14.69
N ARG A 422 -7.24 2.02 -14.33
CA ARG A 422 -7.77 2.60 -13.09
C ARG A 422 -9.30 2.55 -13.04
N ALA A 423 -9.96 3.04 -14.09
CA ALA A 423 -11.43 3.03 -14.17
C ALA A 423 -12.04 1.61 -14.05
N LEU A 424 -11.38 0.58 -14.59
CA LEU A 424 -11.83 -0.80 -14.45
C LEU A 424 -11.52 -1.40 -13.08
N ALA A 425 -10.44 -0.95 -12.41
CA ALA A 425 -10.07 -1.41 -11.08
C ALA A 425 -10.94 -0.79 -9.97
N GLU A 426 -11.53 0.38 -10.21
CA GLU A 426 -12.46 1.07 -9.30
C GLU A 426 -13.80 0.33 -9.12
N GLU A 427 -14.22 -0.45 -10.11
CA GLU A 427 -15.44 -1.27 -10.04
C GLU A 427 -15.10 -2.78 -10.14
N PRO A 428 -14.38 -3.36 -9.15
CA PRO A 428 -13.93 -4.75 -9.21
C PRO A 428 -15.11 -5.75 -9.30
N ASP A 429 -16.27 -5.32 -8.85
CA ASP A 429 -17.49 -6.11 -8.76
C ASP A 429 -18.44 -5.91 -9.95
N ARG A 430 -18.04 -5.10 -10.94
CA ARG A 430 -18.85 -4.81 -12.13
C ARG A 430 -19.13 -6.08 -12.94
N PRO A 431 -20.40 -6.38 -13.25
CA PRO A 431 -20.75 -7.45 -14.17
C PRO A 431 -20.08 -7.25 -15.54
N GLY A 432 -19.32 -8.23 -16.00
CA GLY A 432 -18.62 -8.16 -17.28
C GLY A 432 -17.19 -7.62 -17.22
N LEU A 433 -16.64 -7.34 -16.03
CA LEU A 433 -15.26 -6.88 -15.85
C LEU A 433 -14.25 -7.71 -16.64
N GLY A 434 -14.33 -9.04 -16.61
CA GLY A 434 -13.43 -9.91 -17.37
C GLY A 434 -13.46 -9.66 -18.89
N GLY A 435 -14.63 -9.30 -19.44
CA GLY A 435 -14.76 -8.90 -20.85
C GLY A 435 -14.12 -7.54 -21.11
N ASP A 436 -14.37 -6.55 -20.25
CA ASP A 436 -13.79 -5.21 -20.38
C ASP A 436 -12.26 -5.23 -20.25
N VAL A 437 -11.73 -6.04 -19.33
CA VAL A 437 -10.28 -6.27 -19.17
C VAL A 437 -9.69 -6.95 -20.40
N SER A 438 -10.39 -7.93 -20.99
CA SER A 438 -9.95 -8.55 -22.24
C SER A 438 -9.88 -7.55 -23.39
N VAL A 439 -10.84 -6.63 -23.49
CA VAL A 439 -10.83 -5.56 -24.50
C VAL A 439 -9.67 -4.59 -24.27
N LEU A 440 -9.43 -4.19 -23.03
CA LEU A 440 -8.29 -3.33 -22.70
C LEU A 440 -6.95 -4.01 -22.99
N ASP A 441 -6.85 -5.31 -22.73
CA ASP A 441 -5.67 -6.11 -23.06
C ASP A 441 -5.41 -6.16 -24.57
N ASP A 442 -6.46 -6.32 -25.38
CA ASP A 442 -6.39 -6.24 -26.84
C ASP A 442 -5.88 -4.88 -27.31
N GLU A 443 -6.39 -3.79 -26.74
CA GLU A 443 -5.98 -2.43 -27.09
C GLU A 443 -4.51 -2.17 -26.73
N ILE A 444 -4.03 -2.63 -25.57
CA ILE A 444 -2.62 -2.50 -25.19
C ILE A 444 -1.74 -3.34 -26.12
N ALA A 445 -2.20 -4.51 -26.57
CA ALA A 445 -1.48 -5.29 -27.57
C ALA A 445 -1.36 -4.53 -28.91
N VAL A 446 -2.41 -3.82 -29.35
CA VAL A 446 -2.37 -2.95 -30.53
C VAL A 446 -1.37 -1.80 -30.35
N VAL A 447 -1.32 -1.16 -29.18
CA VAL A 447 -0.33 -0.11 -28.88
C VAL A 447 1.10 -0.64 -29.01
N GLN A 448 1.37 -1.85 -28.51
CA GLN A 448 2.68 -2.50 -28.65
C GLN A 448 3.01 -2.84 -30.12
N GLU A 449 2.00 -3.22 -30.91
CA GLU A 449 2.16 -3.46 -32.34
C GLU A 449 2.54 -2.19 -33.10
N GLU A 450 1.83 -1.09 -32.86
CA GLU A 450 2.14 0.21 -33.45
C GLU A 450 3.54 0.69 -33.06
N LEU A 451 3.94 0.47 -31.81
CA LEU A 451 5.29 0.79 -31.33
C LEU A 451 6.37 0.01 -32.10
N ILE A 452 6.17 -1.29 -32.30
CA ILE A 452 7.09 -2.15 -33.06
C ILE A 452 7.14 -1.74 -34.53
N ALA A 453 6.00 -1.42 -35.14
CA ALA A 453 5.94 -0.93 -36.52
C ALA A 453 6.72 0.38 -36.69
N ARG A 454 6.51 1.37 -35.81
CA ARG A 454 7.25 2.65 -35.83
C ARG A 454 8.74 2.45 -35.60
N THR A 455 9.10 1.58 -34.65
CA THR A 455 10.50 1.26 -34.35
C THR A 455 11.18 0.57 -35.52
N ALA A 456 10.55 -0.42 -36.16
CA ALA A 456 11.09 -1.08 -37.35
C ALA A 456 11.27 -0.07 -38.51
N ALA A 457 10.29 0.82 -38.72
CA ALA A 457 10.39 1.88 -39.71
C ALA A 457 11.54 2.86 -39.42
N LYS A 458 11.75 3.23 -38.15
CA LYS A 458 12.87 4.04 -37.68
C LYS A 458 14.21 3.35 -37.92
N ILE A 459 14.33 2.08 -37.54
CA ILE A 459 15.54 1.26 -37.77
C ILE A 459 15.94 1.23 -39.24
N GLN A 460 14.96 1.12 -40.14
CA GLN A 460 15.24 1.14 -41.57
C GLN A 460 15.83 2.48 -42.03
N ARG A 461 15.31 3.60 -41.54
CA ARG A 461 15.77 4.95 -41.91
C ARG A 461 17.11 5.31 -41.27
N ASP A 462 17.21 5.12 -39.96
CA ASP A 462 18.23 5.74 -39.11
C ASP A 462 19.25 4.71 -38.58
N GLY A 463 19.01 3.41 -38.80
CA GLY A 463 19.73 2.35 -38.11
C GLY A 463 19.22 2.14 -36.69
N ALA A 464 19.86 1.23 -35.96
CA ALA A 464 19.54 0.93 -34.57
C ALA A 464 20.80 0.81 -33.73
N ASP A 465 20.77 1.40 -32.55
CA ASP A 465 21.57 1.06 -31.38
C ASP A 465 20.59 0.77 -30.22
N PHE A 466 20.66 -0.41 -29.62
CA PHE A 466 19.68 -0.81 -28.59
C PHE A 466 19.63 0.19 -27.42
N LEU A 467 20.80 0.66 -27.00
CA LEU A 467 20.93 1.57 -25.86
C LEU A 467 20.89 3.04 -26.27
N GLY A 468 21.12 3.32 -27.56
CA GLY A 468 21.17 4.67 -28.12
C GLY A 468 22.01 5.65 -27.31
N ASP A 469 21.54 6.90 -27.27
CA ASP A 469 22.16 7.99 -26.50
C ASP A 469 22.20 7.74 -24.99
N ALA A 470 21.40 6.80 -24.47
CA ALA A 470 21.38 6.45 -23.06
C ALA A 470 22.48 5.44 -22.66
N SER A 471 23.24 4.89 -23.61
CA SER A 471 24.34 3.95 -23.35
C SER A 471 25.28 4.36 -22.20
N PRO A 472 25.72 5.63 -22.07
CA PRO A 472 26.57 6.06 -20.94
C PRO A 472 25.90 6.01 -19.57
N ALA A 473 24.57 6.00 -19.52
CA ALA A 473 23.79 5.92 -18.29
C ALA A 473 23.63 4.48 -17.79
N PHE A 474 24.05 3.45 -18.55
CA PHE A 474 23.97 2.06 -18.11
C PHE A 474 25.22 1.62 -17.35
N ARG A 475 25.00 1.04 -16.17
CA ARG A 475 26.04 0.43 -15.34
C ARG A 475 25.95 -1.09 -15.43
N ARG A 476 27.07 -1.75 -15.70
CA ARG A 476 27.13 -3.22 -15.68
C ARG A 476 27.04 -3.73 -14.24
N MET A 477 25.98 -4.48 -13.96
CA MET A 477 25.69 -5.08 -12.66
C MET A 477 26.26 -6.50 -12.55
N ALA A 478 26.16 -7.28 -13.63
CA ALA A 478 26.62 -8.66 -13.65
C ALA A 478 27.23 -9.06 -15.00
N ARG A 479 28.07 -10.09 -14.96
CA ARG A 479 28.67 -10.77 -16.12
C ARG A 479 28.83 -12.24 -15.79
N ARG A 480 28.23 -13.11 -16.60
CA ARG A 480 28.38 -14.57 -16.52
C ARG A 480 28.74 -15.15 -17.89
N ASP A 481 29.58 -16.17 -17.92
CA ASP A 481 29.83 -16.90 -19.17
C ASP A 481 28.59 -17.72 -19.52
N ALA A 482 28.26 -17.78 -20.81
CA ALA A 482 27.09 -18.47 -21.33
C ALA A 482 27.35 -19.01 -22.75
N PRO A 483 26.72 -20.13 -23.14
CA PRO A 483 26.80 -20.60 -24.52
C PRO A 483 26.16 -19.59 -25.48
N CYS A 484 26.78 -19.38 -26.64
CA CYS A 484 26.22 -18.54 -27.69
C CYS A 484 25.03 -19.24 -28.34
N THR A 485 23.84 -18.66 -28.23
CA THR A 485 22.61 -19.23 -28.82
C THR A 485 22.58 -19.16 -30.36
N SER A 486 23.49 -18.41 -30.99
CA SER A 486 23.63 -18.33 -32.45
C SER A 486 24.60 -19.38 -33.02
N CYS A 487 25.80 -19.54 -32.46
CA CYS A 487 26.83 -20.45 -32.99
C CYS A 487 27.12 -21.68 -32.13
N GLY A 488 26.46 -21.83 -30.98
CA GLY A 488 26.54 -23.00 -30.10
C GLY A 488 27.85 -23.16 -29.32
N THR A 489 28.75 -22.16 -29.33
CA THR A 489 30.04 -22.24 -28.61
C THR A 489 29.96 -21.59 -27.23
N ASP A 490 30.69 -22.11 -26.25
CA ASP A 490 30.85 -21.57 -24.87
C ASP A 490 31.72 -20.31 -24.80
N ARG A 491 31.52 -19.39 -25.75
CA ARG A 491 32.28 -18.13 -25.91
C ARG A 491 31.39 -16.90 -25.78
N GLY A 492 30.18 -17.07 -25.26
CA GLY A 492 29.23 -16.01 -25.00
C GLY A 492 29.39 -15.46 -23.58
N GLN A 493 28.98 -14.21 -23.40
CA GLN A 493 28.93 -13.55 -22.11
C GLN A 493 27.56 -12.90 -21.96
N HIS A 494 26.83 -13.34 -20.94
CA HIS A 494 25.59 -12.71 -20.55
C HIS A 494 25.91 -11.57 -19.59
N LEU A 495 25.55 -10.35 -19.99
CA LEU A 495 25.69 -9.12 -19.22
C LEU A 495 24.33 -8.64 -18.73
N VAL A 496 24.30 -8.12 -17.51
CA VAL A 496 23.14 -7.40 -16.96
C VAL A 496 23.57 -5.96 -16.71
N LEU A 497 22.85 -5.02 -17.31
CA LEU A 497 23.06 -3.59 -17.25
C LEU A 497 21.87 -2.94 -16.54
N ARG A 498 22.10 -1.95 -15.68
CA ARG A 498 21.04 -1.18 -15.01
C ARG A 498 21.21 0.30 -15.32
N HIS A 499 20.12 0.96 -15.67
CA HIS A 499 20.14 2.39 -15.96
C HIS A 499 20.36 3.21 -14.67
N ALA A 500 21.18 4.25 -14.75
CA ALA A 500 21.65 5.01 -13.60
C ALA A 500 20.63 6.03 -13.06
N VAL A 501 19.65 6.42 -13.88
CA VAL A 501 18.58 7.35 -13.50
C VAL A 501 17.28 6.59 -13.22
N ASP A 502 16.92 5.69 -14.12
CA ASP A 502 15.75 4.83 -13.99
C ASP A 502 16.18 3.44 -13.52
N HIS A 503 16.23 3.25 -12.20
CA HIS A 503 16.70 1.99 -11.62
C HIS A 503 15.80 0.79 -11.94
N ARG A 504 14.59 1.00 -12.47
CA ARG A 504 13.69 -0.08 -12.89
C ARG A 504 13.97 -0.55 -14.33
N LEU A 505 14.75 0.22 -15.10
CA LEU A 505 15.20 -0.22 -16.42
C LEU A 505 16.47 -1.06 -16.31
N THR A 506 16.29 -2.37 -16.51
CA THR A 506 17.37 -3.35 -16.65
C THR A 506 17.46 -3.77 -18.11
N VAL A 507 18.68 -3.92 -18.62
CA VAL A 507 18.95 -4.48 -19.94
C VAL A 507 19.85 -5.69 -19.80
N GLN A 508 19.43 -6.80 -20.38
CA GLN A 508 20.17 -8.05 -20.44
C GLN A 508 20.65 -8.28 -21.88
N THR A 509 21.88 -8.75 -22.05
CA THR A 509 22.41 -9.05 -23.38
C THR A 509 23.38 -10.21 -23.39
N LEU A 510 23.36 -10.99 -24.48
CA LEU A 510 24.34 -12.02 -24.75
C LEU A 510 25.31 -11.56 -25.83
N GLN A 511 26.59 -11.43 -25.49
CA GLN A 511 27.66 -11.05 -26.40
C GLN A 511 28.60 -12.23 -26.68
N CYS A 512 28.79 -12.58 -27.95
CA CYS A 512 29.71 -13.62 -28.37
C CYS A 512 30.93 -13.01 -29.06
N ARG A 513 32.14 -13.50 -28.72
CA ARG A 513 33.38 -13.06 -29.40
C ARG A 513 33.38 -13.29 -30.92
N ARG A 514 32.59 -14.24 -31.41
CA ARG A 514 32.47 -14.55 -32.85
C ARG A 514 31.29 -13.84 -33.50
N CYS A 515 30.11 -13.90 -32.88
CA CYS A 515 28.87 -13.42 -33.47
C CYS A 515 28.55 -11.96 -33.14
N GLY A 516 29.31 -11.32 -32.25
CA GLY A 516 28.95 -10.01 -31.70
C GLY A 516 27.79 -10.12 -30.72
N ASP A 517 26.95 -9.10 -30.66
CA ASP A 517 25.70 -9.14 -29.90
C ASP A 517 24.75 -10.18 -30.50
N VAL A 518 24.14 -10.99 -29.65
CA VAL A 518 23.27 -12.10 -30.08
C VAL A 518 21.80 -11.76 -29.82
N TRP A 519 21.51 -11.22 -28.65
CA TRP A 519 20.20 -10.70 -28.30
C TRP A 519 20.29 -9.69 -27.16
N TRP A 520 19.23 -8.91 -27.01
CA TRP A 520 18.96 -7.94 -25.96
C TRP A 520 17.56 -8.17 -25.40
N SER A 521 17.36 -7.91 -24.12
CA SER A 521 16.07 -7.97 -23.43
C SER A 521 15.98 -6.88 -22.36
N THR A 522 14.80 -6.29 -22.17
CA THR A 522 14.51 -5.37 -21.04
C THR A 522 13.89 -6.07 -19.83
N GLU A 523 13.78 -7.40 -19.85
CA GLU A 523 13.21 -8.17 -18.74
C GLU A 523 14.11 -8.06 -17.49
N GLU A 524 13.50 -7.90 -16.32
CA GLU A 524 14.21 -7.91 -15.03
C GLU A 524 14.27 -9.33 -14.46
N GLY A 525 15.39 -9.68 -13.82
CA GLY A 525 15.57 -11.01 -13.23
C GLY A 525 16.07 -12.06 -14.23
N GLU A 526 15.67 -13.33 -14.05
CA GLU A 526 16.02 -14.40 -15.00
C GLU A 526 15.04 -14.33 -16.19
N PRO A 527 15.52 -14.16 -17.45
CA PRO A 527 14.64 -14.00 -18.60
C PRO A 527 13.70 -15.19 -18.80
N THR A 528 12.43 -14.90 -19.06
CA THR A 528 11.43 -15.88 -19.47
C THR A 528 11.04 -15.75 -20.94
N LEU A 529 11.37 -14.61 -21.56
CA LEU A 529 11.16 -14.35 -22.97
C LEU A 529 12.48 -14.36 -23.74
N PHE A 530 12.52 -15.13 -24.83
CA PHE A 530 13.73 -15.31 -25.63
C PHE A 530 13.45 -15.08 -27.11
N ILE A 531 14.34 -14.35 -27.77
CA ILE A 531 14.38 -14.29 -29.24
C ILE A 531 15.57 -15.10 -29.75
N GLY A 532 15.27 -16.16 -30.49
CA GLY A 532 16.22 -17.15 -30.99
C GLY A 532 16.34 -17.13 -32.52
N GLY A 533 17.53 -17.48 -32.99
CA GLY A 533 17.85 -17.61 -34.41
C GLY A 533 19.31 -17.32 -34.70
N ARG A 534 19.76 -17.64 -35.92
CA ARG A 534 21.14 -17.39 -36.34
C ARG A 534 21.32 -15.93 -36.70
N VAL A 535 22.27 -15.26 -36.05
CA VAL A 535 22.66 -13.87 -36.39
C VAL A 535 23.09 -13.80 -37.86
N ASP A 536 23.98 -14.71 -38.30
CA ASP A 536 24.42 -14.80 -39.70
C ASP A 536 23.45 -15.65 -40.54
N THR A 537 22.95 -15.09 -41.63
CA THR A 537 22.10 -15.78 -42.61
C THR A 537 22.63 -15.58 -44.03
N ASP A 538 22.75 -16.67 -44.79
CA ASP A 538 23.13 -16.63 -46.20
C ASP A 538 21.88 -16.56 -47.09
N ALA A 539 21.91 -15.72 -48.13
CA ALA A 539 20.86 -15.67 -49.13
C ALA A 539 21.44 -15.57 -50.55
N ASP A 540 20.69 -16.12 -51.51
CA ASP A 540 21.00 -16.05 -52.94
C ASP A 540 20.12 -14.99 -53.58
N ARG A 541 20.72 -13.99 -54.24
CA ARG A 541 19.96 -12.92 -54.90
C ARG A 541 19.11 -13.42 -56.07
N ALA A 542 19.40 -14.59 -56.61
CA ALA A 542 18.68 -15.19 -57.73
C ALA A 542 17.42 -15.96 -57.29
N ALA A 543 17.25 -16.21 -55.98
CA ALA A 543 16.12 -16.95 -55.44
C ALA A 543 15.41 -16.17 -54.32
N PRO A 544 14.07 -16.28 -54.20
CA PRO A 544 13.38 -15.81 -53.02
C PRO A 544 13.86 -16.59 -51.79
N GLY A 545 14.23 -15.87 -50.73
CA GLY A 545 14.65 -16.44 -49.45
C GLY A 545 13.65 -16.16 -48.33
N THR A 546 13.90 -16.73 -47.16
CA THR A 546 13.18 -16.40 -45.93
C THR A 546 14.15 -16.18 -44.78
N LEU A 547 13.83 -15.22 -43.92
CA LEU A 547 14.48 -15.05 -42.62
C LEU A 547 13.51 -15.54 -41.54
N THR A 548 13.97 -16.43 -40.66
CA THR A 548 13.17 -16.89 -39.52
C THR A 548 13.78 -16.50 -38.18
N ARG A 549 12.91 -16.15 -37.24
CA ARG A 549 13.22 -15.99 -35.82
C ARG A 549 12.15 -16.64 -34.99
N THR A 550 12.55 -17.22 -33.86
CA THR A 550 11.62 -17.83 -32.92
C THR A 550 11.58 -16.99 -31.66
N VAL A 551 10.38 -16.59 -31.23
CA VAL A 551 10.17 -16.00 -29.92
C VAL A 551 9.58 -17.07 -29.01
N THR A 552 10.24 -17.33 -27.89
CA THR A 552 9.85 -18.38 -26.94
C THR A 552 9.46 -17.76 -25.62
N ASN A 553 8.38 -18.27 -25.03
CA ASN A 553 7.91 -17.89 -23.72
C ASN A 553 8.02 -19.09 -22.77
N THR A 554 8.94 -19.02 -21.80
CA THR A 554 9.09 -20.02 -20.74
C THR A 554 8.41 -19.60 -19.43
N GLY A 555 7.73 -18.46 -19.41
CA GLY A 555 6.94 -17.98 -18.29
C GLY A 555 5.65 -18.77 -18.12
N ASP A 556 4.89 -18.41 -17.09
CA ASP A 556 3.63 -19.03 -16.67
C ASP A 556 2.38 -18.37 -17.28
N ARG A 557 2.56 -17.24 -17.99
CA ARG A 557 1.47 -16.44 -18.58
C ARG A 557 1.57 -16.35 -20.09
N THR A 558 0.42 -16.26 -20.76
CA THR A 558 0.37 -15.90 -22.18
C THR A 558 0.81 -14.45 -22.33
N VAL A 559 1.72 -14.19 -23.26
CA VAL A 559 2.19 -12.82 -23.57
C VAL A 559 1.71 -12.38 -24.95
N ARG A 560 1.45 -11.09 -25.10
CA ARG A 560 0.87 -10.50 -26.32
C ARG A 560 1.60 -9.24 -26.72
N GLY A 561 1.65 -8.98 -28.02
CA GLY A 561 2.26 -7.79 -28.60
C GLY A 561 2.63 -8.04 -30.05
N ALA A 562 3.85 -7.68 -30.45
CA ALA A 562 4.27 -7.79 -31.85
C ALA A 562 5.74 -8.16 -32.04
N VAL A 563 6.04 -8.68 -33.23
CA VAL A 563 7.41 -8.89 -33.74
C VAL A 563 7.57 -8.07 -35.00
N GLY A 564 8.74 -7.46 -35.18
CA GLY A 564 9.08 -6.69 -36.37
C GLY A 564 10.49 -6.94 -36.85
N MET A 565 10.75 -6.61 -38.11
CA MET A 565 12.05 -6.71 -38.74
C MET A 565 12.32 -5.50 -39.61
N ALA A 566 13.57 -5.03 -39.59
CA ALA A 566 14.06 -4.02 -40.51
C ALA A 566 15.55 -4.22 -40.85
N PHE A 567 15.93 -3.89 -42.09
CA PHE A 567 17.31 -3.74 -42.51
C PHE A 567 17.67 -2.26 -42.62
N ARG A 568 18.90 -1.91 -42.24
CA ARG A 568 19.39 -0.53 -42.26
C ARG A 568 19.60 -0.05 -43.72
N ALA A 569 19.09 1.13 -44.08
CA ALA A 569 19.11 1.65 -45.46
C ALA A 569 20.16 2.75 -45.75
N PHE A 570 21.15 2.94 -44.87
CA PHE A 570 22.00 4.16 -44.74
C PHE A 570 22.72 4.71 -46.00
N TYR A 571 22.79 3.99 -47.13
CA TYR A 571 23.54 4.42 -48.31
C TYR A 571 22.87 4.24 -49.69
N ASP A 572 21.69 3.60 -49.80
CA ASP A 572 21.01 3.40 -51.11
C ASP A 572 19.50 3.08 -50.95
N PRO A 573 18.57 3.85 -51.56
CA PRO A 573 17.13 3.56 -51.53
C PRO A 573 16.64 2.70 -52.72
N PRO A 574 15.72 1.74 -52.52
CA PRO A 574 15.75 0.62 -51.58
C PRO A 574 16.24 -0.68 -52.28
N VAL A 575 17.07 -1.46 -51.59
CA VAL A 575 17.72 -2.65 -52.16
C VAL A 575 17.32 -3.94 -51.40
N LEU A 576 16.58 -3.81 -50.29
CA LEU A 576 16.13 -4.88 -49.39
C LEU A 576 14.66 -4.73 -48.99
N PRO A 577 14.01 -5.75 -48.39
CA PRO A 577 12.60 -5.70 -48.04
C PRO A 577 12.24 -4.50 -47.17
N VAL A 578 11.06 -3.93 -47.42
CA VAL A 578 10.43 -2.94 -46.53
C VAL A 578 10.29 -3.58 -45.16
N TRP A 579 10.47 -2.79 -44.10
CA TRP A 579 10.21 -3.24 -42.74
C TRP A 579 8.84 -3.94 -42.65
N HIS A 580 8.77 -4.97 -41.81
CA HIS A 580 7.57 -5.78 -41.63
C HIS A 580 7.35 -6.02 -40.14
N SER A 581 6.09 -5.94 -39.70
CA SER A 581 5.67 -6.33 -38.36
C SER A 581 4.39 -7.16 -38.43
N GLU A 582 4.20 -8.00 -37.42
CA GLU A 582 2.97 -8.75 -37.21
C GLU A 582 2.67 -8.86 -35.70
N ALA A 583 1.38 -8.85 -35.36
CA ALA A 583 0.92 -9.17 -34.03
C ALA A 583 1.21 -10.62 -33.67
N VAL A 584 1.52 -10.88 -32.40
CA VAL A 584 1.83 -12.22 -31.90
C VAL A 584 1.20 -12.45 -30.53
N THR A 585 0.85 -13.70 -30.26
CA THR A 585 0.45 -14.20 -28.94
C THR A 585 1.22 -15.48 -28.67
N VAL A 586 1.96 -15.54 -27.57
CA VAL A 586 2.80 -16.69 -27.20
C VAL A 586 2.31 -17.28 -25.87
N PRO A 587 1.72 -18.48 -25.86
CA PRO A 587 1.24 -19.11 -24.64
C PRO A 587 2.40 -19.54 -23.72
N PRO A 588 2.13 -19.84 -22.43
CA PRO A 588 3.12 -20.38 -21.49
C PRO A 588 3.79 -21.63 -22.05
N GLY A 589 5.12 -21.70 -21.97
CA GLY A 589 5.92 -22.79 -22.57
C GLY A 589 5.88 -22.86 -24.10
N GLY A 590 5.24 -21.89 -24.76
CA GLY A 590 5.03 -21.83 -26.20
C GLY A 590 6.14 -21.11 -26.96
N SER A 591 6.06 -21.18 -28.29
CA SER A 591 6.92 -20.40 -29.18
C SER A 591 6.17 -19.95 -30.42
N HIS A 592 6.54 -18.78 -30.95
CA HIS A 592 6.09 -18.25 -32.24
C HIS A 592 7.26 -18.16 -33.20
N THR A 593 7.06 -18.57 -34.46
CA THR A 593 8.09 -18.43 -35.50
C THR A 593 7.72 -17.31 -36.45
N PHE A 594 8.38 -16.18 -36.30
CA PHE A 594 8.32 -15.05 -37.21
C PHE A 594 9.08 -15.39 -38.49
N THR A 595 8.45 -15.19 -39.66
CA THR A 595 9.05 -15.46 -40.97
C THR A 595 8.92 -14.24 -41.88
N ALA A 596 10.04 -13.61 -42.21
CA ALA A 596 10.07 -12.54 -43.19
C ALA A 596 10.47 -13.07 -44.57
N SER A 597 9.70 -12.70 -45.59
CA SER A 597 10.03 -13.01 -46.99
C SER A 597 11.13 -12.08 -47.50
N LEU A 598 12.18 -12.66 -48.06
CA LEU A 598 13.26 -11.96 -48.74
C LEU A 598 13.05 -12.07 -50.25
N ALA A 599 12.25 -11.16 -50.82
CA ALA A 599 12.00 -11.08 -52.27
C ALA A 599 13.16 -10.41 -53.02
N LEU A 600 14.38 -10.92 -52.81
CA LEU A 600 15.64 -10.32 -53.28
C LEU A 600 15.74 -10.16 -54.81
N PRO A 601 15.25 -11.12 -55.65
CA PRO A 601 15.35 -10.99 -57.12
C PRO A 601 14.55 -9.81 -57.69
N SER A 602 13.40 -9.47 -57.09
CA SER A 602 12.54 -8.37 -57.54
C SER A 602 12.93 -7.01 -56.96
N GLN A 603 13.80 -7.00 -55.94
CA GLN A 603 14.21 -5.80 -55.20
C GLN A 603 15.57 -5.24 -55.65
N GLY A 604 16.27 -5.90 -56.58
CA GLY A 604 17.54 -5.41 -57.12
C GLY A 604 18.69 -5.44 -56.12
N ALA A 605 18.67 -6.40 -55.18
CA ALA A 605 19.57 -6.47 -54.05
C ALA A 605 21.06 -6.58 -54.46
N ARG A 606 21.94 -5.69 -53.98
CA ARG A 606 23.39 -5.75 -54.27
C ARG A 606 24.05 -6.88 -53.47
N PRO A 607 24.92 -7.70 -54.08
CA PRO A 607 25.69 -8.71 -53.37
C PRO A 607 26.64 -8.02 -52.37
N ASP A 608 26.26 -8.05 -51.09
CA ASP A 608 26.98 -7.43 -49.99
C ASP A 608 26.50 -8.02 -48.65
N VAL A 609 27.11 -7.57 -47.56
CA VAL A 609 26.69 -7.84 -46.19
C VAL A 609 25.72 -6.76 -45.73
N HIS A 610 24.53 -7.17 -45.34
CA HIS A 610 23.46 -6.27 -44.91
C HIS A 610 23.12 -6.50 -43.44
N SER A 611 23.12 -5.42 -42.65
CA SER A 611 22.76 -5.47 -41.23
C SER A 611 21.29 -5.10 -41.02
N GLY A 612 20.60 -5.89 -40.21
CA GLY A 612 19.24 -5.63 -39.77
C GLY A 612 18.99 -6.13 -38.35
N PHE A 613 17.75 -6.00 -37.92
CA PHE A 613 17.31 -6.38 -36.58
C PHE A 613 15.95 -7.04 -36.66
N VAL A 614 15.73 -8.03 -35.80
CA VAL A 614 14.40 -8.49 -35.43
C VAL A 614 14.14 -8.03 -34.01
N ILE A 615 13.02 -7.35 -33.81
CA ILE A 615 12.59 -6.78 -32.55
C ILE A 615 11.26 -7.42 -32.14
N ALA A 616 11.02 -7.56 -30.85
CA ALA A 616 9.72 -7.92 -30.32
C ALA A 616 9.38 -7.03 -29.11
N LEU A 617 8.10 -6.80 -28.89
CA LEU A 617 7.59 -6.19 -27.67
C LEU A 617 6.40 -7.02 -27.21
N LEU A 618 6.54 -7.66 -26.06
CA LEU A 618 5.57 -8.60 -25.52
C LEU A 618 5.34 -8.28 -24.04
N ASP A 619 4.10 -7.94 -23.68
CA ASP A 619 3.72 -7.55 -22.32
C ASP A 619 4.72 -6.54 -21.68
N GLY A 620 5.18 -5.55 -22.45
CA GLY A 620 6.12 -4.51 -21.98
C GLY A 620 7.60 -4.92 -21.96
N VAL A 621 7.93 -6.15 -22.38
CA VAL A 621 9.32 -6.63 -22.52
C VAL A 621 9.77 -6.46 -23.96
N HIS A 622 10.80 -5.64 -24.16
CA HIS A 622 11.41 -5.41 -25.45
C HIS A 622 12.58 -6.38 -25.67
N LEU A 623 12.52 -7.13 -26.77
CA LEU A 623 13.58 -8.01 -27.24
C LEU A 623 14.16 -7.47 -28.55
N MET A 624 15.46 -7.62 -28.74
CA MET A 624 16.11 -7.34 -30.02
C MET A 624 17.18 -8.38 -30.33
N SER A 625 17.24 -8.84 -31.57
CA SER A 625 18.32 -9.69 -32.07
C SER A 625 18.83 -9.17 -33.42
N PRO A 626 20.15 -8.97 -33.58
CA PRO A 626 20.71 -8.55 -34.86
C PRO A 626 20.63 -9.67 -35.91
N VAL A 627 20.66 -9.22 -37.15
CA VAL A 627 20.66 -10.04 -38.36
C VAL A 627 21.77 -9.53 -39.27
N ILE A 628 22.66 -10.42 -39.69
CA ILE A 628 23.66 -10.18 -40.72
C ILE A 628 23.33 -11.06 -41.92
N LEU A 629 22.80 -10.45 -42.98
CA LEU A 629 22.47 -11.13 -44.21
C LEU A 629 23.66 -11.05 -45.18
N ARG A 630 24.23 -12.19 -45.54
CA ARG A 630 25.29 -12.29 -46.56
C ARG A 630 24.65 -12.65 -47.88
N LEU A 631 24.61 -11.70 -48.80
CA LEU A 631 23.98 -11.87 -50.11
C LEU A 631 25.04 -12.14 -51.18
N SER A 632 24.94 -13.30 -51.85
CA SER A 632 25.83 -13.71 -52.96
C SER A 632 25.22 -13.54 -54.35
#